data_AF-A0A1L9UEU6-F1
#
_entry.id   AF-A0A1L9UEU6-F1
#
_cell.length_a   1.000
_cell.length_b   1.000
_cell.length_c   1.000
_cell.angle_alpha   90.00
_cell.angle_beta   90.00
_cell.angle_gamma   90.00
#
_symmetry.space_group_name_H-M   'P 1'
#
loop_
_entity.id
_entity.type
_entity.pdbx_description
1 polymer ?
#
loop_
_entity_poly.entity_id
_entity_poly.type
_entity_poly.pdbx_seq_one_letter_code
_entity_poly.pdbx_strand_id
1 'polypeptide(L)'
;MDNDKVEEALETLDQLCSSLWNAKTGNIPAETLAHLPLSLITLDHQSIISGVAARYFIPWAEGDLRRYERNLVPEERNERISTSERTLKYGCTMGFDLSRPWGSGGEWAETMCCRFLEEVDMAPRKGTKGDRLPLRSLTGWRHSYYVHFSVAIPDEAPIPQPWHIERECYQWGPSCYWTLRGNKYSHVKASMFHGVDGVDGMIIREEVMVIILVMISRLENEDYAKHAVVPVMLFSFMRNHHGRILLAHCLENRLVVEMSPLYPFNIGEEGWEDSLALFTRYQVAGPSSLDTTEFPAAGRRSRIVAIR
;
A
#
# COMPACT_ATOMS: atom_id res chain seq x y z
N MET A 1 -17.56 21.18 11.48
CA MET A 1 -17.45 19.89 10.77
C MET A 1 -17.62 20.24 9.31
N ASP A 2 -16.56 19.98 8.54
CA ASP A 2 -16.37 20.46 7.17
C ASP A 2 -17.16 19.59 6.18
N ASN A 3 -18.46 19.37 6.44
CA ASN A 3 -19.30 18.46 5.62
C ASN A 3 -19.26 18.83 4.13
N ASP A 4 -19.42 20.11 3.81
CA ASP A 4 -19.36 20.61 2.43
C ASP A 4 -18.04 20.27 1.73
N LYS A 5 -16.93 20.24 2.48
CA LYS A 5 -15.61 19.91 1.92
C LYS A 5 -15.35 18.41 1.84
N VAL A 6 -15.98 17.62 2.70
CA VAL A 6 -15.97 16.16 2.57
C VAL A 6 -16.76 15.75 1.34
N GLU A 7 -17.89 16.41 1.08
CA GLU A 7 -18.66 16.25 -0.15
C GLU A 7 -17.84 16.65 -1.39
N GLU A 8 -17.15 17.80 -1.37
CA GLU A 8 -16.24 18.21 -2.46
C GLU A 8 -15.09 17.20 -2.69
N ALA A 9 -14.55 16.63 -1.61
CA ALA A 9 -13.51 15.59 -1.70
C ALA A 9 -14.06 14.29 -2.31
N LEU A 10 -15.28 13.87 -1.94
CA LEU A 10 -15.97 12.73 -2.55
C LEU A 10 -16.24 12.98 -4.04
N GLU A 11 -16.75 14.15 -4.41
CA GLU A 11 -16.95 14.54 -5.82
C GLU A 11 -15.63 14.46 -6.62
N THR A 12 -14.54 14.96 -6.03
CA THR A 12 -13.21 14.89 -6.63
C THR A 12 -12.76 13.43 -6.86
N LEU A 13 -12.95 12.58 -5.85
CA LEU A 13 -12.59 11.16 -5.91
C LEU A 13 -13.45 10.41 -6.94
N ASP A 14 -14.75 10.69 -7.02
CA ASP A 14 -15.66 10.10 -8.00
C ASP A 14 -15.35 10.53 -9.43
N GLN A 15 -15.00 11.80 -9.64
CA GLN A 15 -14.55 12.31 -10.93
C GLN A 15 -13.27 11.61 -11.37
N LEU A 16 -12.30 11.44 -10.47
CA LEU A 16 -11.08 10.68 -10.75
C LEU A 16 -11.40 9.23 -11.09
N CYS A 17 -12.23 8.56 -10.27
CA CYS A 17 -12.61 7.18 -10.49
C CYS A 17 -13.25 6.98 -11.85
N SER A 18 -14.22 7.82 -12.19
CA SER A 18 -14.92 7.81 -13.49
C SER A 18 -13.97 8.01 -14.66
N SER A 19 -13.01 8.94 -14.52
CA SER A 19 -12.01 9.23 -15.56
C SER A 19 -11.05 8.06 -15.79
N LEU A 20 -10.66 7.37 -14.71
CA LEU A 20 -9.72 6.25 -14.77
C LEU A 20 -10.41 4.92 -15.11
N TRP A 21 -11.72 4.78 -14.87
CA TRP A 21 -12.46 3.53 -15.02
C TRP A 21 -12.30 2.87 -16.39
N ASN A 22 -12.40 3.66 -17.46
CA ASN A 22 -12.23 3.18 -18.84
C ASN A 22 -10.87 3.56 -19.46
N ALA A 23 -9.98 4.20 -18.68
CA ALA A 23 -8.65 4.52 -19.16
C ALA A 23 -7.83 3.24 -19.36
N LYS A 24 -6.87 3.30 -20.28
CA LYS A 24 -5.96 2.18 -20.53
C LYS A 24 -5.22 1.81 -19.24
N THR A 25 -5.17 0.53 -18.92
CA THR A 25 -4.45 -0.03 -17.77
C THR A 25 -2.95 0.25 -17.84
N GLY A 26 -2.30 0.34 -16.68
CA GLY A 26 -0.86 0.55 -16.57
C GLY A 26 -0.51 2.02 -16.38
N ASN A 27 0.63 2.44 -16.93
CA ASN A 27 1.11 3.82 -16.77
C ASN A 27 0.12 4.82 -17.38
N ILE A 28 -0.27 5.83 -16.60
CA ILE A 28 -1.12 6.92 -17.08
C ILE A 28 -0.28 7.86 -17.96
N PRO A 29 -0.70 8.15 -19.21
CA PRO A 29 -0.01 9.13 -20.06
C PRO A 29 0.07 10.52 -19.41
N ALA A 30 1.15 11.25 -19.64
CA ALA A 30 1.38 12.56 -19.03
C ALA A 30 0.28 13.58 -19.42
N GLU A 31 -0.25 13.48 -20.63
CA GLU A 31 -1.34 14.32 -21.12
C GLU A 31 -2.63 14.05 -20.34
N THR A 32 -2.89 12.78 -20.01
CA THR A 32 -4.05 12.40 -19.18
C THR A 32 -3.86 12.90 -17.75
N LEU A 33 -2.67 12.70 -17.17
CA LEU A 33 -2.35 13.16 -15.82
C LEU A 33 -2.55 14.68 -15.63
N ALA A 34 -2.19 15.48 -16.64
CA ALA A 34 -2.29 16.94 -16.59
C ALA A 34 -3.74 17.46 -16.43
N HIS A 35 -4.74 16.63 -16.73
CA HIS A 35 -6.17 17.00 -16.66
C HIS A 35 -6.89 16.40 -15.45
N LEU A 36 -6.24 15.54 -14.67
CA LEU A 36 -6.82 14.93 -13.49
C LEU A 36 -6.59 15.82 -12.26
N PRO A 37 -7.54 15.90 -11.31
CA PRO A 37 -7.33 16.54 -10.01
C PRO A 37 -6.44 15.67 -9.11
N LEU A 38 -5.22 15.39 -9.57
CA LEU A 38 -4.24 14.50 -8.98
C LEU A 38 -2.88 15.21 -8.92
N SER A 39 -2.32 15.30 -7.71
CA SER A 39 -0.98 15.84 -7.44
C SER A 39 -0.02 14.70 -7.15
N LEU A 40 0.90 14.43 -8.08
CA LEU A 40 1.96 13.46 -7.92
C LEU A 40 3.23 14.13 -7.38
N ILE A 41 3.82 13.56 -6.33
CA ILE A 41 5.06 14.03 -5.74
C ILE A 41 6.04 12.85 -5.72
N THR A 42 7.12 12.92 -6.47
CA THR A 42 8.20 11.92 -6.39
C THR A 42 9.10 12.25 -5.22
N LEU A 43 9.31 11.27 -4.34
CA LEU A 43 10.18 11.38 -3.18
C LEU A 43 11.55 10.80 -3.51
N ASP A 44 12.60 11.42 -2.97
CA ASP A 44 13.93 10.84 -3.03
C ASP A 44 14.12 9.73 -1.97
N HIS A 45 15.14 8.90 -2.19
CA HIS A 45 15.47 7.78 -1.31
C HIS A 45 15.74 8.20 0.14
N GLN A 46 16.34 9.37 0.37
CA GLN A 46 16.67 9.86 1.70
C GLN A 46 15.43 10.35 2.46
N SER A 47 14.50 10.99 1.76
CA SER A 47 13.19 11.40 2.29
C SER A 47 12.38 10.19 2.77
N ILE A 48 12.44 9.07 2.04
CA ILE A 48 11.79 7.81 2.42
C ILE A 48 12.50 7.14 3.60
N ILE A 49 13.83 7.02 3.58
CA ILE A 49 14.59 6.38 4.67
C ILE A 49 14.43 7.12 5.99
N SER A 50 14.46 8.46 5.95
CA SER A 50 14.32 9.30 7.14
C SER A 50 12.90 9.31 7.69
N GLY A 51 11.90 8.90 6.89
CA GLY A 51 10.48 8.91 7.26
C GLY A 51 9.85 10.30 7.26
N VAL A 52 10.58 11.35 6.85
CA VAL A 52 10.08 12.74 6.85
C VAL A 52 8.94 12.95 5.86
N ALA A 53 8.88 12.13 4.80
CA ALA A 53 7.79 12.16 3.83
C ALA A 53 6.47 11.60 4.37
N ALA A 54 6.51 10.71 5.37
CA ALA A 54 5.31 10.08 5.92
C ALA A 54 4.58 11.04 6.86
N ARG A 55 3.77 11.95 6.32
CA ARG A 55 3.09 12.96 7.14
C ARG A 55 2.06 12.37 8.09
N TYR A 56 1.21 11.48 7.56
CA TYR A 56 0.13 10.84 8.30
C TYR A 56 0.55 9.55 8.98
N PHE A 57 1.75 9.03 8.72
CA PHE A 57 2.22 7.78 9.28
C PHE A 57 3.56 8.00 9.98
N ILE A 58 3.86 7.27 11.04
CA ILE A 58 5.15 7.33 11.74
C ILE A 58 5.86 6.00 11.52
N PRO A 59 6.70 5.87 10.47
CA PRO A 59 7.51 4.68 10.25
C PRO A 59 8.43 4.44 11.44
N TRP A 60 8.71 3.18 11.73
CA TRP A 60 9.73 2.86 12.73
C TRP A 60 11.11 3.36 12.29
N ALA A 61 11.91 3.81 13.25
CA ALA A 61 13.32 4.01 12.99
C ALA A 61 13.98 2.65 12.74
N GLU A 62 15.09 2.65 12.01
CA GLU A 62 15.84 1.42 11.76
C GLU A 62 16.26 0.73 13.07
N GLY A 63 16.71 1.52 14.06
CA GLY A 63 17.06 1.03 15.38
C GLY A 63 15.89 0.39 16.14
N ASP A 64 14.65 0.80 15.88
CA ASP A 64 13.47 0.17 16.50
C ASP A 64 13.21 -1.21 15.90
N LEU A 65 13.30 -1.34 14.58
CA LEU A 65 13.14 -2.65 13.93
C LEU A 65 14.25 -3.63 14.36
N ARG A 66 15.49 -3.16 14.53
CA ARG A 66 16.62 -3.99 15.01
C ARG A 66 16.40 -4.55 16.42
N ARG A 67 15.57 -3.93 17.27
CA ARG A 67 15.21 -4.50 18.58
C ARG A 67 14.32 -5.75 18.45
N TYR A 68 13.65 -5.89 17.31
CA TYR A 68 12.70 -6.95 16.99
C TYR A 68 13.13 -7.70 15.73
N GLU A 69 14.40 -8.12 15.67
CA GLU A 69 14.91 -8.99 14.61
C GLU A 69 14.06 -10.26 14.49
N ARG A 70 13.98 -10.79 13.26
CA ARG A 70 13.33 -12.07 12.99
C ARG A 70 14.03 -13.18 13.79
N ASN A 71 13.26 -13.95 14.54
CA ASN A 71 13.74 -15.15 15.21
C ASN A 71 13.79 -16.28 14.18
N LEU A 72 14.97 -16.80 13.87
CA LEU A 72 15.18 -17.80 12.82
C LEU A 72 15.14 -19.24 13.34
N VAL A 73 14.77 -19.47 14.60
CA VAL A 73 14.61 -20.83 15.13
C VAL A 73 13.61 -21.60 14.25
N PRO A 74 13.94 -22.83 13.82
CA PRO A 74 13.02 -23.63 13.02
C PRO A 74 11.67 -23.81 13.70
N GLU A 75 10.62 -23.30 13.07
CA GLU A 75 9.22 -23.52 13.43
C GLU A 75 8.35 -23.37 12.17
N GLU A 76 7.13 -23.89 12.22
CA GLU A 76 6.16 -23.90 11.11
C GLU A 76 6.04 -22.56 10.38
N ARG A 77 6.03 -21.44 11.13
CA ARG A 77 5.92 -20.10 10.55
C ARG A 77 7.15 -19.71 9.72
N ASN A 78 8.35 -20.05 10.20
CA ASN A 78 9.59 -19.81 9.46
C ASN A 78 9.71 -20.74 8.25
N GLU A 79 9.19 -21.96 8.33
CA GLU A 79 9.13 -22.89 7.18
C GLU A 79 8.19 -22.37 6.09
N ARG A 80 7.03 -21.81 6.48
CA ARG A 80 6.11 -21.14 5.56
C ARG A 80 6.77 -19.96 4.87
N ILE A 81 7.40 -19.06 5.63
CA ILE A 81 8.15 -17.92 5.08
C ILE A 81 9.24 -18.38 4.11
N SER A 82 9.99 -19.41 4.49
CA SER A 82 11.04 -20.00 3.64
C SER A 82 10.48 -20.59 2.34
N THR A 83 9.24 -21.09 2.38
CA THR A 83 8.53 -21.60 1.19
C THR A 83 8.16 -20.45 0.26
N SER A 84 7.59 -19.36 0.78
CA SER A 84 7.30 -18.14 0.01
C SER A 84 8.56 -17.56 -0.63
N GLU A 85 9.66 -17.47 0.12
CA GLU A 85 10.96 -17.00 -0.41
C GLU A 85 11.51 -17.93 -1.50
N ARG A 86 11.34 -19.25 -1.37
CA ARG A 86 11.73 -20.20 -2.41
C ARG A 86 10.91 -20.03 -3.69
N THR A 87 9.59 -19.82 -3.55
CA THR A 87 8.70 -19.57 -4.69
C THR A 87 9.06 -18.27 -5.40
N LEU A 88 9.33 -17.20 -4.66
CA LEU A 88 9.74 -15.91 -5.22
C LEU A 88 11.10 -15.99 -5.93
N LYS A 89 12.02 -16.83 -5.45
CA LYS A 89 13.36 -16.98 -6.03
C LYS A 89 13.42 -17.90 -7.24
N TYR A 90 12.74 -19.04 -7.17
CA TYR A 90 12.90 -20.12 -8.16
C TYR A 90 11.63 -20.36 -9.00
N GLY A 91 10.55 -19.63 -8.73
CA GLY A 91 9.23 -19.95 -9.23
C GLY A 91 8.64 -21.19 -8.53
N CYS A 92 7.40 -21.55 -8.90
CA CYS A 92 6.75 -22.75 -8.41
C CYS A 92 6.89 -23.89 -9.44
N THR A 93 7.33 -25.08 -9.02
CA THR A 93 7.53 -26.25 -9.91
C THR A 93 6.24 -27.05 -10.24
N MET A 94 5.06 -26.42 -10.25
CA MET A 94 3.68 -26.98 -10.34
C MET A 94 3.07 -27.52 -9.03
N GLY A 95 1.78 -27.22 -8.80
CA GLY A 95 0.93 -28.01 -7.88
C GLY A 95 -0.13 -27.28 -7.02
N PHE A 96 -0.23 -25.95 -7.03
CA PHE A 96 -1.46 -25.29 -6.58
C PHE A 96 -2.34 -25.00 -7.80
N ASP A 97 -3.64 -25.28 -7.68
CA ASP A 97 -4.70 -24.74 -8.54
C ASP A 97 -4.69 -23.20 -8.43
N LEU A 98 -3.66 -22.56 -8.98
CA LEU A 98 -3.82 -21.23 -9.49
C LEU A 98 -4.64 -21.44 -10.77
N SER A 99 -5.88 -20.96 -10.74
CA SER A 99 -6.81 -20.87 -11.88
C SER A 99 -6.25 -20.17 -13.14
N ARG A 100 -4.93 -19.92 -13.23
CA ARG A 100 -4.34 -18.89 -14.07
C ARG A 100 -3.05 -19.38 -14.75
N PRO A 101 -2.89 -19.14 -16.07
CA PRO A 101 -1.68 -19.51 -16.78
C PRO A 101 -0.49 -18.68 -16.28
N TRP A 102 0.54 -19.38 -15.79
CA TRP A 102 1.83 -18.80 -15.42
C TRP A 102 2.46 -18.01 -16.58
N GLY A 103 2.97 -16.81 -16.31
CA GLY A 103 3.71 -16.00 -17.27
C GLY A 103 3.14 -14.59 -17.51
N SER A 104 2.06 -14.20 -16.84
CA SER A 104 1.52 -12.84 -16.91
C SER A 104 2.34 -11.82 -16.09
N GLY A 105 3.10 -12.32 -15.12
CA GLY A 105 3.99 -11.52 -14.24
C GLY A 105 3.31 -11.03 -12.97
N GLY A 106 1.98 -11.11 -12.89
CA GLY A 106 1.23 -10.75 -11.68
C GLY A 106 1.41 -11.74 -10.54
N GLU A 107 1.73 -13.00 -10.85
CA GLU A 107 1.83 -14.09 -9.88
C GLU A 107 3.00 -13.88 -8.90
N TRP A 108 4.13 -13.36 -9.41
CA TRP A 108 5.27 -13.01 -8.56
C TRP A 108 4.91 -11.87 -7.61
N ALA A 109 4.29 -10.80 -8.13
CA ALA A 109 3.92 -9.63 -7.34
C ALA A 109 2.85 -9.95 -6.28
N GLU A 110 1.91 -10.84 -6.60
CA GLU A 110 0.92 -11.37 -5.66
C GLU A 110 1.59 -12.21 -4.57
N THR A 111 2.51 -13.10 -4.94
CA THR A 111 3.32 -13.88 -3.99
C THR A 111 4.13 -12.95 -3.07
N MET A 112 4.65 -11.84 -3.62
CA MET A 112 5.40 -10.85 -2.85
C MET A 112 4.51 -10.13 -1.83
N CYS A 113 3.24 -9.84 -2.17
CA CYS A 113 2.27 -9.32 -1.20
C CYS A 113 2.08 -10.30 -0.02
N CYS A 114 1.93 -11.59 -0.31
CA CYS A 114 1.81 -12.62 0.73
C CYS A 114 3.06 -12.70 1.61
N ARG A 115 4.26 -12.71 1.01
CA ARG A 115 5.53 -12.73 1.75
C ARG A 115 5.69 -11.47 2.60
N PHE A 116 5.27 -10.32 2.09
CA PHE A 116 5.31 -9.06 2.82
C PHE A 116 4.35 -9.05 4.03
N LEU A 117 3.14 -9.60 3.88
CA LEU A 117 2.26 -9.83 5.02
C LEU A 117 2.91 -10.77 6.05
N GLU A 118 3.49 -11.89 5.60
CA GLU A 118 4.15 -12.86 6.48
C GLU A 118 5.24 -12.21 7.34
N GLU A 119 5.98 -11.23 6.80
CA GLU A 119 7.06 -10.53 7.51
C GLU A 119 6.59 -9.86 8.80
N VAL A 120 5.39 -9.29 8.81
CA VAL A 120 4.90 -8.50 9.96
C VAL A 120 3.83 -9.23 10.74
N ASP A 121 3.01 -10.04 10.07
CA ASP A 121 1.86 -10.69 10.67
C ASP A 121 2.15 -12.09 11.20
N MET A 122 3.21 -12.74 10.73
CA MET A 122 3.51 -14.14 11.07
C MET A 122 4.93 -14.32 11.63
N ALA A 123 5.93 -13.66 11.07
CA ALA A 123 7.33 -13.90 11.41
C ALA A 123 7.58 -13.70 12.90
N PRO A 124 8.08 -14.72 13.63
CA PRO A 124 8.39 -14.59 15.05
C PRO A 124 9.51 -13.57 15.25
N ARG A 125 9.40 -12.71 16.27
CA ARG A 125 10.37 -11.65 16.56
C ARG A 125 11.02 -11.82 17.92
N LYS A 126 12.34 -11.64 17.97
CA LYS A 126 13.08 -11.47 19.22
C LYS A 126 12.56 -10.25 19.97
N GLY A 127 12.67 -10.25 21.30
CA GLY A 127 12.20 -9.14 22.15
C GLY A 127 10.69 -9.09 22.35
N THR A 128 9.94 -10.02 21.76
CA THR A 128 8.51 -10.20 22.03
C THR A 128 8.28 -11.29 23.07
N LYS A 129 7.02 -11.52 23.50
CA LYS A 129 6.71 -12.54 24.50
C LYS A 129 7.19 -13.92 24.04
N GLY A 130 8.23 -14.43 24.70
CA GLY A 130 8.87 -15.71 24.40
C GLY A 130 9.59 -15.74 23.05
N ASP A 131 9.88 -14.59 22.43
CA ASP A 131 10.50 -14.45 21.11
C ASP A 131 9.71 -15.09 19.96
N ARG A 132 8.38 -15.16 20.10
CA ARG A 132 7.47 -15.88 19.19
C ARG A 132 6.33 -15.05 18.63
N LEU A 133 6.12 -13.85 19.15
CA LEU A 133 5.05 -13.00 18.64
C LEU A 133 5.55 -12.20 17.43
N PRO A 134 4.68 -12.01 16.43
CA PRO A 134 4.98 -11.21 15.25
C PRO A 134 4.88 -9.70 15.53
N LEU A 135 5.41 -8.86 14.64
CA LEU A 135 5.37 -7.40 14.78
C LEU A 135 3.95 -6.85 14.89
N ARG A 136 2.95 -7.46 14.24
CA ARG A 136 1.53 -7.07 14.40
C ARG A 136 1.04 -7.05 15.85
N SER A 137 1.69 -7.82 16.75
CA SER A 137 1.35 -7.84 18.17
C SER A 137 1.72 -6.53 18.89
N LEU A 138 2.59 -5.72 18.29
CA LEU A 138 3.12 -4.47 18.85
C LEU A 138 2.43 -3.22 18.31
N THR A 139 1.79 -3.31 17.13
CA THR A 139 1.40 -2.11 16.37
C THR A 139 -0.10 -1.79 16.42
N GLY A 140 -0.93 -2.75 16.80
CA GLY A 140 -2.39 -2.59 16.83
C GLY A 140 -3.08 -2.72 15.45
N TRP A 141 -2.33 -2.73 14.35
CA TRP A 141 -2.86 -2.99 13.02
C TRP A 141 -3.45 -4.41 12.92
N ARG A 142 -4.55 -4.54 12.19
CA ARG A 142 -5.22 -5.80 11.92
C ARG A 142 -5.40 -5.94 10.43
N HIS A 143 -4.92 -7.05 9.86
CA HIS A 143 -5.25 -7.37 8.48
C HIS A 143 -6.67 -7.92 8.40
N SER A 144 -7.39 -7.61 7.32
CA SER A 144 -8.64 -8.29 6.99
C SER A 144 -8.30 -9.65 6.35
N TYR A 145 -8.78 -10.75 6.95
CA TYR A 145 -8.58 -12.10 6.46
C TYR A 145 -9.87 -12.60 5.80
N TYR A 146 -9.89 -12.71 4.47
CA TYR A 146 -10.95 -13.46 3.77
C TYR A 146 -10.34 -14.65 3.03
N VAL A 147 -10.76 -15.85 3.44
CA VAL A 147 -10.28 -17.18 2.99
C VAL A 147 -10.75 -17.55 1.58
N HIS A 148 -11.51 -16.69 0.91
CA HIS A 148 -12.03 -16.96 -0.43
C HIS A 148 -11.83 -15.74 -1.33
N PHE A 149 -10.74 -15.74 -2.10
CA PHE A 149 -10.51 -15.13 -3.43
C PHE A 149 -11.09 -13.73 -3.79
N SER A 150 -11.64 -12.99 -2.83
CA SER A 150 -12.20 -11.64 -3.00
C SER A 150 -11.76 -10.82 -1.80
N VAL A 151 -10.55 -10.27 -1.89
CA VAL A 151 -10.13 -9.22 -0.96
C VAL A 151 -10.83 -7.95 -1.41
N ALA A 152 -11.99 -7.71 -0.81
CA ALA A 152 -12.70 -6.44 -0.89
C ALA A 152 -11.87 -5.33 -0.25
N ILE A 153 -12.15 -4.09 -0.65
CA ILE A 153 -11.78 -2.90 0.13
C ILE A 153 -12.19 -3.06 1.61
N PRO A 154 -11.50 -2.38 2.56
CA PRO A 154 -11.67 -2.66 3.99
C PRO A 154 -13.06 -2.34 4.55
N ASP A 155 -13.84 -1.55 3.83
CA ASP A 155 -15.22 -1.14 4.16
C ASP A 155 -16.14 -1.58 3.01
N GLU A 156 -17.47 -1.44 3.17
CA GLU A 156 -18.41 -1.79 2.09
C GLU A 156 -18.10 -1.03 0.81
N ALA A 157 -18.07 -1.74 -0.31
CA ALA A 157 -17.72 -1.15 -1.58
C ALA A 157 -18.92 -0.40 -2.17
N PRO A 158 -18.82 0.94 -2.34
CA PRO A 158 -19.93 1.71 -2.89
C PRO A 158 -20.07 1.51 -4.40
N ILE A 159 -19.00 1.04 -5.04
CA ILE A 159 -18.95 0.80 -6.48
C ILE A 159 -18.36 -0.58 -6.79
N PRO A 160 -18.62 -1.14 -7.98
CA PRO A 160 -18.03 -2.40 -8.41
C PRO A 160 -16.51 -2.35 -8.31
N GLN A 161 -15.90 -3.44 -7.86
CA GLN A 161 -14.45 -3.51 -7.70
C GLN A 161 -13.78 -3.84 -9.05
N PRO A 162 -12.96 -2.93 -9.62
CA PRO A 162 -12.48 -3.03 -11.00
C PRO A 162 -11.56 -4.23 -11.24
N TRP A 163 -10.82 -4.69 -10.22
CA TRP A 163 -9.97 -5.88 -10.29
C TRP A 163 -10.75 -7.21 -10.40
N HIS A 164 -12.07 -7.19 -10.30
CA HIS A 164 -12.92 -8.35 -10.60
C HIS A 164 -13.43 -8.37 -12.06
N ILE A 165 -13.06 -7.39 -12.87
CA ILE A 165 -13.55 -7.26 -14.24
C ILE A 165 -12.51 -7.84 -15.20
N GLU A 166 -12.85 -8.91 -15.92
CA GLU A 166 -11.99 -9.61 -16.90
C GLU A 166 -11.67 -8.81 -18.18
N ARG A 167 -11.82 -7.48 -18.17
CA ARG A 167 -11.55 -6.62 -19.34
C ARG A 167 -10.08 -6.27 -19.51
N GLU A 168 -9.26 -6.53 -18.49
CA GLU A 168 -7.93 -5.96 -18.37
C GLU A 168 -6.85 -6.80 -19.05
N CYS A 169 -5.84 -6.14 -19.63
CA CYS A 169 -4.80 -6.83 -20.38
C CYS A 169 -3.74 -7.52 -19.50
N TYR A 170 -3.83 -7.34 -18.19
CA TYR A 170 -3.01 -8.03 -17.18
C TYR A 170 -3.75 -8.07 -15.84
N GLN A 171 -3.28 -8.95 -14.94
CA GLN A 171 -3.86 -9.10 -13.62
C GLN A 171 -3.31 -8.09 -12.64
N TRP A 172 -4.19 -7.50 -11.85
CA TRP A 172 -3.84 -6.59 -10.77
C TRP A 172 -4.92 -6.61 -9.72
N GLY A 173 -4.58 -6.14 -8.53
CA GLY A 173 -5.56 -5.96 -7.48
C GLY A 173 -4.94 -5.76 -6.12
N PRO A 174 -5.73 -5.29 -5.15
CA PRO A 174 -5.32 -5.33 -3.77
C PRO A 174 -5.18 -6.79 -3.31
N SER A 175 -4.18 -7.04 -2.47
CA SER A 175 -3.92 -8.35 -1.88
C SER A 175 -4.23 -8.36 -0.39
N CYS A 176 -3.87 -7.29 0.33
CA CYS A 176 -4.06 -7.22 1.77
C CYS A 176 -4.43 -5.80 2.18
N TYR A 177 -5.25 -5.66 3.22
CA TYR A 177 -5.57 -4.39 3.86
C TYR A 177 -5.32 -4.48 5.36
N TRP A 178 -4.79 -3.42 5.96
CA TRP A 178 -4.65 -3.28 7.40
C TRP A 178 -5.37 -2.02 7.90
N THR A 179 -6.14 -2.20 8.96
CA THR A 179 -6.85 -1.13 9.66
C THR A 179 -6.56 -1.17 11.15
N LEU A 180 -6.81 -0.06 11.84
CA LEU A 180 -6.78 -0.01 13.30
C LEU A 180 -8.18 -0.32 13.85
N ARG A 181 -8.25 -0.93 15.03
CA ARG A 181 -9.54 -1.22 15.67
C ARG A 181 -10.25 0.06 16.10
N GLY A 182 -11.56 0.06 15.89
CA GLY A 182 -12.43 1.20 16.18
C GLY A 182 -12.24 2.32 15.16
N ASN A 183 -13.03 3.38 15.33
CA ASN A 183 -13.09 4.47 14.37
C ASN A 183 -12.22 5.68 14.77
N LYS A 184 -11.24 5.52 15.67
CA LYS A 184 -10.40 6.67 16.11
C LYS A 184 -9.50 7.18 14.99
N TYR A 185 -9.07 6.29 14.10
CA TYR A 185 -8.14 6.59 13.04
C TYR A 185 -8.75 6.16 11.70
N SER A 186 -8.85 7.08 10.75
CA SER A 186 -9.27 6.82 9.37
C SER A 186 -8.18 6.19 8.50
N HIS A 187 -7.03 5.81 9.08
CA HIS A 187 -5.86 5.39 8.31
C HIS A 187 -6.06 3.97 7.77
N VAL A 188 -5.68 3.77 6.52
CA VAL A 188 -5.68 2.46 5.86
C VAL A 188 -4.30 2.17 5.31
N LYS A 189 -3.86 0.92 5.45
CA LYS A 189 -2.73 0.39 4.67
C LYS A 189 -3.23 -0.68 3.74
N ALA A 190 -2.59 -0.79 2.59
CA ALA A 190 -2.91 -1.80 1.60
C ALA A 190 -1.65 -2.31 0.92
N SER A 191 -1.64 -3.55 0.46
CA SER A 191 -0.68 -4.02 -0.52
C SER A 191 -1.40 -4.43 -1.78
N MET A 192 -0.76 -4.25 -2.93
CA MET A 192 -1.32 -4.63 -4.21
C MET A 192 -0.24 -5.18 -5.15
N PHE A 193 -0.70 -5.95 -6.12
CA PHE A 193 0.14 -6.53 -7.14
C PHE A 193 -0.24 -6.02 -8.53
N HIS A 194 0.76 -5.95 -9.40
CA HIS A 194 0.59 -5.58 -10.79
C HIS A 194 1.29 -6.59 -11.70
N GLY A 195 0.57 -7.09 -12.68
CA GLY A 195 1.11 -7.80 -13.83
C GLY A 195 1.74 -6.89 -14.88
N VAL A 196 2.23 -5.70 -14.52
CA VAL A 196 3.02 -4.78 -15.37
C VAL A 196 4.33 -4.39 -14.70
N ASP A 197 5.30 -3.98 -15.51
CA ASP A 197 6.59 -3.51 -15.03
C ASP A 197 6.43 -2.09 -14.47
N GLY A 198 7.01 -1.85 -13.30
CA GLY A 198 7.12 -0.51 -12.75
C GLY A 198 8.15 0.31 -13.52
N VAL A 199 7.82 1.57 -13.79
CA VAL A 199 8.77 2.56 -14.33
C VAL A 199 8.93 3.66 -13.29
N ASP A 200 10.19 3.95 -12.93
CA ASP A 200 10.48 4.94 -11.89
C ASP A 200 9.93 6.32 -12.27
N GLY A 201 9.33 7.02 -11.30
CA GLY A 201 8.65 8.29 -11.53
C GLY A 201 7.30 8.23 -12.26
N MET A 202 6.84 7.06 -12.74
CA MET A 202 5.54 6.91 -13.39
C MET A 202 4.51 6.23 -12.47
N ILE A 203 3.35 6.87 -12.26
CA ILE A 203 2.24 6.26 -11.53
C ILE A 203 1.49 5.25 -12.41
N ILE A 204 1.00 4.17 -11.80
CA ILE A 204 0.17 3.16 -12.45
C ILE A 204 -1.30 3.45 -12.13
N ARG A 205 -2.18 3.43 -13.14
CA ARG A 205 -3.62 3.71 -13.02
C ARG A 205 -4.26 2.97 -11.86
N GLU A 206 -3.95 1.69 -11.77
CA GLU A 206 -4.48 0.74 -10.81
C GLU A 206 -4.14 1.13 -9.36
N GLU A 207 -2.97 1.72 -9.12
CA GLU A 207 -2.59 2.21 -7.79
C GLU A 207 -3.50 3.37 -7.36
N VAL A 208 -3.75 4.29 -8.28
CA VAL A 208 -4.65 5.43 -8.05
C VAL A 208 -6.08 4.94 -7.81
N MET A 209 -6.54 3.95 -8.59
CA MET A 209 -7.88 3.37 -8.41
C MET A 209 -8.03 2.72 -7.04
N VAL A 210 -7.08 1.91 -6.58
CA VAL A 210 -7.15 1.29 -5.24
C VAL A 210 -7.18 2.38 -4.15
N ILE A 211 -6.34 3.41 -4.27
CA ILE A 211 -6.32 4.53 -3.33
C ILE A 211 -7.68 5.22 -3.26
N ILE A 212 -8.26 5.57 -4.42
CA ILE A 212 -9.55 6.25 -4.50
C ILE A 212 -10.65 5.42 -3.86
N LEU A 213 -10.76 4.14 -4.20
CA LEU A 213 -11.81 3.26 -3.70
C LEU A 213 -11.74 3.05 -2.19
N VAL A 214 -10.52 2.96 -1.65
CA VAL A 214 -10.31 2.92 -0.20
C VAL A 214 -10.74 4.23 0.46
N MET A 215 -10.46 5.38 -0.15
CA MET A 215 -10.85 6.68 0.40
C MET A 215 -12.36 6.88 0.36
N ILE A 216 -13.02 6.62 -0.77
CA ILE A 216 -14.49 6.76 -0.92
C ILE A 216 -15.19 5.86 0.11
N SER A 217 -14.87 4.57 0.12
CA SER A 217 -15.51 3.61 1.04
C SER A 217 -15.32 3.97 2.51
N ARG A 218 -14.18 4.56 2.88
CA ARG A 218 -13.91 5.03 4.23
C ARG A 218 -14.66 6.32 4.58
N LEU A 219 -14.79 7.26 3.63
CA LEU A 219 -15.50 8.54 3.83
C LEU A 219 -17.01 8.35 3.88
N GLU A 220 -17.56 7.41 3.12
CA GLU A 220 -19.00 7.10 3.12
C GLU A 220 -19.42 6.22 4.30
N ASN A 221 -18.48 5.57 4.99
CA ASN A 221 -18.77 4.77 6.16
C ASN A 221 -19.11 5.67 7.37
N GLU A 222 -20.34 5.56 7.87
CA GLU A 222 -20.86 6.32 9.02
C GLU A 222 -19.98 6.22 10.28
N ASP A 223 -19.30 5.07 10.48
CA ASP A 223 -18.38 4.90 11.61
C ASP A 223 -17.24 5.93 11.59
N TYR A 224 -16.87 6.43 10.40
CA TYR A 224 -15.78 7.37 10.19
C TYR A 224 -16.23 8.79 9.85
N ALA A 225 -17.53 9.12 9.96
CA ALA A 225 -18.09 10.42 9.60
C ALA A 225 -17.47 11.65 10.29
N LYS A 226 -16.73 11.43 11.41
CA LYS A 226 -15.97 12.50 12.08
C LYS A 226 -14.66 12.88 11.36
N HIS A 227 -14.23 12.08 10.38
CA HIS A 227 -12.98 12.27 9.65
C HIS A 227 -13.25 12.91 8.29
N ALA A 228 -12.51 13.98 7.98
CA ALA A 228 -12.49 14.62 6.68
C ALA A 228 -11.37 14.09 5.77
N VAL A 229 -10.32 13.50 6.35
CA VAL A 229 -9.15 12.98 5.63
C VAL A 229 -9.00 11.49 5.89
N VAL A 230 -8.77 10.73 4.82
CA VAL A 230 -8.45 9.29 4.87
C VAL A 230 -7.02 9.08 4.38
N PRO A 231 -6.03 8.95 5.28
CA PRO A 231 -4.67 8.64 4.87
C PRO A 231 -4.55 7.18 4.42
N VAL A 232 -4.00 6.98 3.22
CA VAL A 232 -3.75 5.66 2.64
C VAL A 232 -2.24 5.46 2.45
N MET A 233 -1.71 4.35 2.93
CA MET A 233 -0.37 3.86 2.59
C MET A 233 -0.51 2.60 1.76
N LEU A 234 -0.05 2.63 0.52
CA LEU A 234 -0.16 1.52 -0.42
C LEU A 234 1.23 0.98 -0.76
N PHE A 235 1.44 -0.32 -0.56
CA PHE A 235 2.62 -1.07 -0.97
C PHE A 235 2.33 -1.72 -2.33
N SER A 236 2.94 -1.19 -3.37
CA SER A 236 2.72 -1.64 -4.75
C SER A 236 3.88 -2.53 -5.18
N PHE A 237 3.58 -3.74 -5.65
CA PHE A 237 4.57 -4.69 -6.18
C PHE A 237 4.30 -4.97 -7.66
N MET A 238 5.36 -5.01 -8.46
CA MET A 238 5.30 -5.04 -9.93
C MET A 238 5.96 -6.28 -10.53
N ARG A 239 5.61 -6.60 -11.79
CA ARG A 239 6.12 -7.76 -12.54
C ARG A 239 7.64 -7.83 -12.58
N ASN A 240 8.31 -6.70 -12.71
CA ASN A 240 9.78 -6.62 -12.81
C ASN A 240 10.51 -6.77 -11.48
N HIS A 241 9.91 -7.43 -10.48
CA HIS A 241 10.46 -7.67 -9.15
C HIS A 241 10.81 -6.40 -8.36
N HIS A 242 10.05 -5.33 -8.60
CA HIS A 242 10.18 -4.08 -7.87
C HIS A 242 8.95 -3.83 -7.00
N GLY A 243 9.12 -2.99 -5.98
CA GLY A 243 8.01 -2.43 -5.25
C GLY A 243 8.23 -0.97 -4.91
N ARG A 244 7.14 -0.26 -4.57
CA ARG A 244 7.19 1.10 -4.03
C ARG A 244 6.16 1.31 -2.93
N ILE A 245 6.39 2.38 -2.18
CA ILE A 245 5.50 2.87 -1.14
C ILE A 245 4.83 4.13 -1.68
N LEU A 246 3.50 4.15 -1.66
CA LEU A 246 2.67 5.29 -1.99
C LEU A 246 2.00 5.81 -0.72
N LEU A 247 2.10 7.11 -0.49
CA LEU A 247 1.45 7.80 0.62
C LEU A 247 0.43 8.76 0.03
N ALA A 248 -0.84 8.56 0.36
CA ALA A 248 -1.92 9.31 -0.24
C ALA A 248 -2.87 9.91 0.78
N HIS A 249 -3.41 11.07 0.44
CA HIS A 249 -4.51 11.72 1.14
C HIS A 249 -5.27 12.60 0.14
N CYS A 250 -6.57 12.75 0.35
CA CYS A 250 -7.37 13.69 -0.42
C CYS A 250 -7.41 15.04 0.31
N LEU A 251 -7.21 16.12 -0.45
CA LEU A 251 -7.60 17.47 -0.06
C LEU A 251 -8.93 17.79 -0.76
N GLU A 252 -9.62 18.82 -0.30
CA GLU A 252 -10.96 19.26 -0.77
C GLU A 252 -11.15 19.11 -2.29
N ASN A 253 -10.17 19.55 -3.09
CA ASN A 253 -10.26 19.58 -4.56
C ASN A 253 -9.24 18.72 -5.32
N ARG A 254 -8.45 17.89 -4.63
CA ARG A 254 -7.45 17.04 -5.30
C ARG A 254 -6.97 15.86 -4.46
N LEU A 255 -6.67 14.76 -5.14
CA LEU A 255 -5.91 13.65 -4.56
C LEU A 255 -4.41 13.97 -4.57
N VAL A 256 -3.73 13.81 -3.44
CA VAL A 256 -2.27 13.92 -3.34
C VAL A 256 -1.69 12.52 -3.19
N VAL A 257 -0.72 12.16 -4.03
CA VAL A 257 0.02 10.89 -3.96
C VAL A 257 1.51 11.18 -3.96
N GLU A 258 2.18 10.85 -2.86
CA GLU A 258 3.63 10.88 -2.73
C GLU A 258 4.18 9.49 -3.00
N MET A 259 5.14 9.39 -3.93
CA MET A 259 5.65 8.13 -4.45
C MET A 259 7.12 7.95 -4.07
N SER A 260 7.45 6.82 -3.44
CA SER A 260 8.85 6.43 -3.30
C SER A 260 9.47 6.05 -4.66
N PRO A 261 10.82 5.99 -4.76
CA PRO A 261 11.48 5.29 -5.85
C PRO A 261 11.07 3.81 -5.89
N LEU A 262 11.37 3.14 -7.00
CA LEU A 262 11.29 1.68 -7.09
C LEU A 262 12.42 1.01 -6.31
N TYR A 263 12.07 0.02 -5.49
CA TYR A 263 12.99 -0.79 -4.69
C TYR A 263 13.07 -2.22 -5.22
N PRO A 264 14.26 -2.82 -5.32
CA PRO A 264 14.42 -4.18 -5.83
C PRO A 264 14.03 -5.23 -4.78
N PHE A 265 13.34 -6.29 -5.23
CA PHE A 265 12.90 -7.41 -4.40
C PHE A 265 13.39 -8.77 -4.93
N ASN A 266 14.56 -8.81 -5.55
CA ASN A 266 15.18 -10.07 -5.99
C ASN A 266 15.81 -10.85 -4.82
N ILE A 267 15.21 -11.97 -4.44
CA ILE A 267 15.64 -12.73 -3.26
C ILE A 267 17.06 -13.26 -3.38
N GLY A 268 17.89 -12.89 -2.40
CA GLY A 268 19.28 -13.29 -2.30
C GLY A 268 20.23 -12.44 -3.16
N GLU A 269 19.72 -11.41 -3.83
CA GLU A 269 20.54 -10.36 -4.44
C GLU A 269 20.74 -9.20 -3.46
N GLU A 270 21.71 -8.33 -3.79
CA GLU A 270 21.95 -7.10 -3.05
C GLU A 270 20.69 -6.22 -3.05
N GLY A 271 20.37 -5.63 -1.90
CA GLY A 271 19.21 -4.73 -1.74
C GLY A 271 17.88 -5.40 -1.36
N TRP A 272 17.73 -6.73 -1.46
CA TRP A 272 16.50 -7.42 -1.01
C TRP A 272 16.21 -7.20 0.48
N GLU A 273 17.19 -7.48 1.34
CA GLU A 273 17.03 -7.35 2.80
C GLU A 273 16.77 -5.89 3.20
N ASP A 274 17.46 -4.94 2.56
CA ASP A 274 17.29 -3.51 2.82
C ASP A 274 15.89 -3.02 2.39
N SER A 275 15.41 -3.47 1.24
CA SER A 275 14.07 -3.15 0.74
C SER A 275 12.99 -3.77 1.63
N LEU A 276 13.16 -5.03 2.04
CA LEU A 276 12.24 -5.69 2.96
C LEU A 276 12.23 -5.01 4.33
N ALA A 277 13.39 -4.63 4.86
CA ALA A 277 13.49 -3.91 6.14
C ALA A 277 12.84 -2.53 6.05
N LEU A 278 13.06 -1.78 4.97
CA LEU A 278 12.42 -0.49 4.72
C LEU A 278 10.89 -0.62 4.67
N PHE A 279 10.37 -1.54 3.85
CA PHE A 279 8.93 -1.75 3.73
C PHE A 279 8.33 -2.22 5.05
N THR A 280 9.03 -3.06 5.81
CA THR A 280 8.62 -3.50 7.14
C THR A 280 8.45 -2.31 8.09
N ARG A 281 9.40 -1.36 8.11
CA ARG A 281 9.32 -0.14 8.94
C ARG A 281 8.09 0.71 8.63
N TYR A 282 7.70 0.79 7.37
CA TYR A 282 6.49 1.48 6.94
C TYR A 282 5.23 0.66 7.27
N GLN A 283 5.27 -0.65 7.11
CA GLN A 283 4.11 -1.49 7.40
C GLN A 283 3.76 -1.47 8.89
N VAL A 284 4.74 -1.40 9.78
CA VAL A 284 4.52 -1.26 11.23
C VAL A 284 4.24 0.17 11.68
N ALA A 285 4.29 1.15 10.77
CA ALA A 285 4.16 2.57 11.09
C ALA A 285 2.88 2.88 11.90
N GLY A 286 2.98 3.68 12.95
CA GLY A 286 1.79 4.18 13.66
C GLY A 286 1.06 5.26 12.85
N PRO A 287 -0.20 5.60 13.18
CA PRO A 287 -0.80 6.85 12.72
C PRO A 287 -0.07 8.04 13.35
N SER A 288 0.06 9.13 12.61
CA SER A 288 0.63 10.38 13.14
C SER A 288 -0.31 11.07 14.11
N SER A 289 0.17 12.16 14.73
CA SER A 289 -0.68 13.06 15.53
C SER A 289 -1.41 14.12 14.70
N LEU A 290 -1.29 14.09 13.36
CA LEU A 290 -2.04 15.01 12.51
C LEU A 290 -3.53 14.73 12.62
N ASP A 291 -4.31 15.80 12.70
CA ASP A 291 -5.75 15.72 12.74
C ASP A 291 -6.28 15.30 11.37
N THR A 292 -7.19 14.35 11.37
CA THR A 292 -7.90 13.91 10.17
C THR A 292 -9.38 14.28 10.20
N THR A 293 -9.84 15.02 11.22
CA THR A 293 -11.21 15.53 11.35
C THR A 293 -11.45 16.83 10.58
N GLU A 294 -10.37 17.50 10.17
CA GLU A 294 -10.38 18.74 9.39
C GLU A 294 -9.33 18.67 8.28
N PHE A 295 -9.54 19.41 7.19
CA PHE A 295 -8.54 19.53 6.14
C PHE A 295 -7.36 20.40 6.60
N PRO A 296 -6.11 20.12 6.16
CA PRO A 296 -4.97 20.95 6.50
C PRO A 296 -5.17 22.40 6.00
N ALA A 297 -5.07 23.39 6.90
CA ALA A 297 -5.18 24.79 6.52
C ALA A 297 -4.20 25.13 5.37
N ALA A 298 -4.71 25.81 4.33
CA ALA A 298 -3.96 26.24 3.16
C ALA A 298 -2.87 27.28 3.54
N GLY A 299 -1.75 26.84 4.13
CA GLY A 299 -0.80 27.77 4.72
C GLY A 299 0.61 27.25 5.00
N ARG A 300 0.86 25.94 5.03
CA ARG A 300 2.25 25.44 5.08
C ARG A 300 2.69 24.92 3.72
N ARG A 301 3.01 25.87 2.84
CA ARG A 301 3.92 25.62 1.71
C ARG A 301 5.15 24.93 2.27
N SER A 302 5.23 23.63 2.05
CA SER A 302 6.49 22.92 2.20
C SER A 302 7.41 23.53 1.16
N ARG A 303 8.59 23.99 1.56
CA ARG A 303 9.60 24.46 0.62
C ARG A 303 10.00 23.25 -0.24
N ILE A 304 9.29 23.06 -1.35
CA ILE A 304 9.77 22.22 -2.44
C ILE A 304 10.88 23.05 -3.09
N VAL A 305 12.12 22.66 -2.83
CA VAL A 305 13.27 23.15 -3.60
C VAL A 305 13.11 22.53 -4.98
N ALA A 306 12.62 23.31 -5.94
CA ALA A 306 12.75 22.99 -7.34
C ALA A 306 14.24 23.04 -7.68
N ILE A 307 14.87 21.88 -7.87
CA ILE A 307 16.18 21.81 -8.51
C ILE A 307 15.91 21.74 -10.01
N ARG A 308 16.42 22.74 -10.72
CA ARG A 308 16.44 22.84 -12.18
C ARG A 308 17.42 21.86 -12.80
#